data_AF-A0A958LJK5-F1
#
_entry.id   AF-A0A958LJK5-F1
#
_cell.length_a   1.000
_cell.length_b   1.000
_cell.length_c   1.000
_cell.angle_alpha   90.00
_cell.angle_beta   90.00
_cell.angle_gamma   90.00
#
_symmetry.space_group_name_H-M   'P 1'
#
loop_
_entity.id
_entity.type
_entity.pdbx_description
1 polymer ?
#
loop_
_entity_poly.entity_id
_entity_poly.type
_entity_poly.pdbx_seq_one_letter_code
_entity_poly.pdbx_strand_id
1 'polypeptide(L)'
;MAGQIASGNWMGAAEIATKESDFYNITVRDFAGRMSTRDETVSAPLSDFVATIIGVTRDDEKKDARVLLTGSINYVGKPSLAAVVRDPLKDIVTSNNHYEALERGNFDLAKVLEESTQLIYKAGNNGEGSVAPNPDAAGVLTSRAFLQAHAVAGTNRRIVQYAFKIFLCKDIEGFADASQADNWVGRDVDRFPGGDHAQYVSKCSSCHNVMDSLRNAFAKFDFANDVIKYTAYVPNGNGDNNRNTMAQNPIGIAAKMNRNNDVFPEGLVSSNDDFVNYVNSGANKAYFGWGQTMSGSGAAEFGAMLSESKAFPLCMAHRVFRSVCKREPVIYEEDMLNNAAKDFVLDGYNLKRLFGRIAISRECLGQQTK
;
A
#
# COMPACT_ATOMS: atom_id res chain seq x y z
N MET A 1 4.96 -11.48 32.33
CA MET A 1 4.84 -12.53 31.30
C MET A 1 4.70 -13.92 31.92
N ALA A 2 5.67 -14.40 32.72
CA ALA A 2 5.64 -15.75 33.31
C ALA A 2 4.33 -16.11 34.05
N GLY A 3 3.75 -15.18 34.82
CA GLY A 3 2.47 -15.41 35.49
C GLY A 3 1.29 -15.62 34.53
N GLN A 4 1.26 -14.93 33.38
CA GLN A 4 0.22 -15.11 32.36
C GLN A 4 0.34 -16.48 31.68
N ILE A 5 1.58 -16.92 31.42
CA ILE A 5 1.85 -18.26 30.86
C ILE A 5 1.42 -19.34 31.87
N ALA A 6 1.79 -19.19 33.14
CA ALA A 6 1.45 -20.16 34.19
C ALA A 6 -0.06 -20.31 34.43
N SER A 7 -0.84 -19.24 34.20
CA SER A 7 -2.31 -19.28 34.29
C SER A 7 -3.01 -19.70 32.99
N GLY A 8 -2.27 -20.04 31.93
CA GLY A 8 -2.83 -20.39 30.62
C GLY A 8 -3.37 -19.20 29.82
N ASN A 9 -3.16 -17.96 30.28
CA ASN A 9 -3.53 -16.75 29.54
C ASN A 9 -2.43 -16.33 28.55
N TRP A 10 -2.32 -17.10 27.46
CA TRP A 10 -1.33 -16.86 26.41
C TRP A 10 -1.48 -15.49 25.74
N MET A 11 -2.71 -15.01 25.53
CA MET A 11 -2.95 -13.66 24.99
C MET A 11 -2.44 -12.57 25.93
N GLY A 12 -2.68 -12.68 27.23
CA GLY A 12 -2.10 -11.74 28.20
C GLY A 12 -0.57 -11.77 28.24
N ALA A 13 0.06 -12.91 27.94
CA ALA A 13 1.51 -12.98 27.77
C ALA A 13 1.98 -12.24 26.50
N ALA A 14 1.28 -12.42 25.38
CA ALA A 14 1.55 -11.72 24.13
C ALA A 14 1.35 -10.21 24.25
N GLU A 15 0.31 -9.76 24.94
CA GLU A 15 0.06 -8.34 25.22
C GLU A 15 1.22 -7.70 25.98
N ILE A 16 1.87 -8.42 26.90
CA ILE A 16 3.08 -7.93 27.57
C ILE A 16 4.25 -7.85 26.58
N ALA A 17 4.45 -8.86 25.73
CA ALA A 17 5.54 -8.85 24.73
C ALA A 17 5.42 -7.66 23.76
N THR A 18 4.20 -7.33 23.31
CA THR A 18 3.94 -6.22 22.38
C THR A 18 4.10 -4.82 22.99
N LYS A 19 4.41 -4.72 24.30
CA LYS A 19 4.75 -3.45 24.96
C LYS A 19 6.24 -3.13 24.90
N GLU A 20 7.09 -4.10 24.59
CA GLU A 20 8.54 -3.91 24.48
C GLU A 20 8.90 -3.10 23.24
N SER A 21 9.91 -2.23 23.34
CA SER A 21 10.36 -1.38 22.24
C SER A 21 10.78 -2.20 21.00
N ASP A 22 11.40 -3.36 21.21
CA ASP A 22 11.85 -4.25 20.13
C ASP A 22 10.71 -4.81 19.27
N PHE A 23 9.49 -4.91 19.83
CA PHE A 23 8.33 -5.25 19.01
C PHE A 23 8.13 -4.23 17.88
N TYR A 24 8.27 -2.94 18.16
CA TYR A 24 8.10 -1.88 17.16
C TYR A 24 9.37 -1.63 16.35
N ASN A 25 10.52 -1.56 17.01
CA ASN A 25 11.81 -1.25 16.38
C ASN A 25 12.33 -2.37 15.48
N ILE A 26 11.92 -3.62 15.70
CA ILE A 26 12.35 -4.78 14.92
C ILE A 26 11.16 -5.45 14.25
N THR A 27 10.21 -5.99 15.03
CA THR A 27 9.19 -6.89 14.47
C THR A 27 8.21 -6.20 13.53
N VAL A 28 7.62 -5.08 13.95
CA VAL A 28 6.69 -4.30 13.11
C VAL A 28 7.44 -3.53 12.03
N ARG A 29 8.65 -3.03 12.32
CA ARG A 29 9.53 -2.39 11.34
C ARG A 29 9.91 -3.32 10.19
N ASP A 30 10.27 -4.57 10.47
CA ASP A 30 10.57 -5.58 9.45
C ASP A 30 9.33 -5.99 8.66
N PHE A 31 8.20 -6.18 9.36
CA PHE A 31 6.90 -6.45 8.74
C PHE A 31 6.56 -5.37 7.71
N ALA A 32 6.70 -4.10 8.09
CA ALA A 32 6.42 -2.96 7.22
C ALA A 32 7.48 -2.75 6.12
N GLY A 33 8.77 -2.96 6.43
CA GLY A 33 9.88 -2.80 5.49
C GLY A 33 9.74 -3.70 4.26
N ARG A 34 9.28 -4.94 4.45
CA ARG A 34 8.99 -5.87 3.34
C ARG A 34 7.88 -5.40 2.40
N MET A 35 7.11 -4.39 2.77
CA MET A 35 5.98 -3.87 1.98
C MET A 35 6.24 -2.47 1.42
N SER A 36 7.31 -1.79 1.85
CA SER A 36 7.54 -0.38 1.51
C SER A 36 8.23 -0.17 0.16
N THR A 37 8.85 -1.21 -0.40
CA THR A 37 9.62 -1.16 -1.65
C THR A 37 9.39 -2.42 -2.50
N ARG A 38 9.85 -2.38 -3.76
CA ARG A 38 9.74 -3.51 -4.70
C ARG A 38 10.60 -4.72 -4.35
N ASP A 39 11.63 -4.54 -3.52
CA ASP A 39 12.59 -5.59 -3.19
C ASP A 39 12.07 -6.52 -2.08
N GLU A 40 10.94 -6.19 -1.45
CA GLU A 40 10.26 -6.98 -0.41
C GLU A 40 11.18 -7.45 0.73
N THR A 41 12.17 -6.62 1.04
CA THR A 41 13.23 -6.91 2.01
C THR A 41 13.02 -6.18 3.34
N VAL A 42 13.46 -6.81 4.42
CA VAL A 42 13.54 -6.15 5.74
C VAL A 42 14.60 -5.05 5.75
N SER A 43 15.55 -5.03 4.82
CA SER A 43 16.59 -3.99 4.80
C SER A 43 16.14 -2.66 4.19
N ALA A 44 14.88 -2.54 3.75
CA ALA A 44 14.33 -1.27 3.26
C ALA A 44 14.44 -0.19 4.36
N PRO A 45 14.84 1.05 4.06
CA PRO A 45 15.04 2.09 5.05
C PRO A 45 13.73 2.43 5.78
N LEU A 46 13.83 3.00 6.98
CA LEU A 46 12.69 3.66 7.61
C LEU A 46 12.18 4.76 6.68
N SER A 47 10.87 4.82 6.49
CA SER A 47 10.19 5.77 5.62
C SER A 47 8.82 6.12 6.17
N ASP A 48 8.11 7.04 5.53
CA ASP A 48 6.74 7.39 5.89
C ASP A 48 5.79 6.20 5.83
N PHE A 49 5.94 5.30 4.85
CA PHE A 49 5.21 4.03 4.80
C PHE A 49 5.45 3.18 6.07
N VAL A 50 6.72 2.96 6.41
CA VAL A 50 7.11 2.08 7.53
C VAL A 50 6.69 2.68 8.86
N ALA A 51 6.97 3.97 9.07
CA ALA A 51 6.59 4.69 10.28
C ALA A 51 5.07 4.70 10.49
N THR A 52 4.29 4.81 9.40
CA THR A 52 2.83 4.81 9.48
C THR A 52 2.27 3.47 9.95
N ILE A 53 2.82 2.35 9.44
CA ILE A 53 2.41 1.01 9.92
C ILE A 53 2.79 0.81 11.40
N ILE A 54 3.98 1.24 11.80
CA ILE A 54 4.41 1.19 13.21
C ILE A 54 3.46 2.00 14.09
N GLY A 55 3.15 3.24 13.68
CA GLY A 55 2.26 4.13 14.40
C GLY A 55 0.85 3.58 14.56
N VAL A 56 0.24 3.11 13.48
CA VAL A 56 -1.10 2.49 13.51
C VAL A 56 -1.11 1.22 14.35
N THR A 57 -0.05 0.41 14.30
CA THR A 57 0.06 -0.79 15.14
C THR A 57 0.20 -0.45 16.63
N ARG A 58 0.89 0.65 16.94
CA ARG A 58 1.03 1.13 18.32
C ARG A 58 -0.28 1.70 18.87
N ASP A 59 -0.97 2.52 18.07
CA ASP A 59 -2.18 3.26 18.44
C ASP A 59 -3.47 2.46 18.17
N ASP A 60 -3.35 1.13 18.08
CA ASP A 60 -4.38 0.14 17.78
C ASP A 60 -5.63 0.18 18.69
N GLU A 61 -5.52 0.68 19.92
CA GLU A 61 -6.68 0.92 20.80
C GLU A 61 -7.64 1.98 20.22
N LYS A 62 -7.16 2.83 19.31
CA LYS A 62 -7.92 3.93 18.69
C LYS A 62 -7.93 3.85 17.16
N LYS A 63 -7.30 2.84 16.56
CA LYS A 63 -7.09 2.75 15.12
C LYS A 63 -7.50 1.38 14.59
N ASP A 64 -8.35 1.43 13.57
CA ASP A 64 -8.66 0.32 12.68
C ASP A 64 -7.56 0.23 11.61
N ALA A 65 -6.92 -0.92 11.42
CA ALA A 65 -5.83 -1.08 10.46
C ALA A 65 -6.21 -0.79 9.00
N ARG A 66 -7.49 -0.79 8.64
CA ARG A 66 -7.96 -0.35 7.30
C ARG A 66 -7.63 1.11 7.02
N VAL A 67 -7.39 1.92 8.06
CA VAL A 67 -6.88 3.30 7.93
C VAL A 67 -5.54 3.37 7.22
N LEU A 68 -4.76 2.27 7.20
CA LEU A 68 -3.54 2.16 6.40
C LEU A 68 -3.81 2.29 4.90
N LEU A 69 -5.03 2.04 4.43
CA LEU A 69 -5.40 2.13 3.01
C LEU A 69 -6.32 3.31 2.71
N THR A 70 -6.92 3.95 3.72
CA THR A 70 -7.96 4.98 3.52
C THR A 70 -7.66 6.32 4.20
N GLY A 71 -6.71 6.36 5.14
CA GLY A 71 -6.50 7.54 5.98
C GLY A 71 -5.66 8.63 5.33
N SER A 72 -5.96 9.89 5.66
CA SER A 72 -5.04 11.02 5.42
C SER A 72 -4.03 11.15 6.58
N ILE A 73 -3.28 10.07 6.83
CA ILE A 73 -2.40 9.95 7.98
C ILE A 73 -0.98 9.55 7.55
N ASN A 74 -0.01 10.08 8.28
CA ASN A 74 1.40 9.67 8.31
C ASN A 74 1.87 9.67 9.77
N TYR A 75 3.05 9.11 10.04
CA TYR A 75 3.68 9.20 11.36
C TYR A 75 5.09 9.74 11.27
N VAL A 76 5.44 10.67 12.16
CA VAL A 76 6.71 11.40 12.17
C VAL A 76 7.26 11.46 13.60
N GLY A 77 8.58 11.66 13.80
CA GLY A 77 9.23 11.67 15.12
C GLY A 77 9.07 12.98 15.91
N LYS A 78 8.39 12.92 17.06
CA LYS A 78 8.07 14.02 17.98
C LYS A 78 9.30 14.88 18.30
N PRO A 79 9.29 16.21 18.06
CA PRO A 79 10.44 17.06 18.31
C PRO A 79 10.88 17.09 19.78
N SER A 80 9.94 16.87 20.70
CA SER A 80 10.20 16.80 22.15
C SER A 80 10.90 15.51 22.60
N LEU A 81 10.89 14.46 21.78
CA LEU A 81 11.44 13.14 22.13
C LEU A 81 12.52 12.65 21.15
N ALA A 82 12.59 13.23 19.95
CA ALA A 82 13.60 12.95 18.94
C ALA A 82 14.10 14.26 18.33
N ALA A 83 15.37 14.58 18.56
CA ALA A 83 16.03 15.74 17.98
C ALA A 83 16.47 15.44 16.53
N VAL A 84 15.50 15.30 15.63
CA VAL A 84 15.71 15.00 14.20
C VAL A 84 15.19 16.12 13.31
N VAL A 85 15.79 16.25 12.12
CA VAL A 85 15.34 17.17 11.07
C VAL A 85 13.89 16.85 10.67
N ARG A 86 13.06 17.86 10.42
CA ARG A 86 11.61 17.66 10.23
C ARG A 86 10.94 18.80 9.45
N ASP A 87 11.71 19.51 8.63
CA ASP A 87 11.13 20.51 7.73
C ASP A 87 10.13 19.82 6.78
N PRO A 88 8.84 20.23 6.75
CA PRO A 88 7.83 19.52 5.97
C PRO A 88 8.18 19.41 4.48
N LEU A 89 8.81 20.45 3.91
CA LEU A 89 9.19 20.46 2.52
C LEU A 89 10.46 19.64 2.29
N LYS A 90 11.54 19.99 3.00
CA LYS A 90 12.89 19.47 2.75
C LYS A 90 13.10 18.05 3.27
N ASP A 91 12.56 17.72 4.44
CA ASP A 91 12.90 16.47 5.14
C ASP A 91 11.81 15.39 5.05
N ILE A 92 10.58 15.77 4.65
CA ILE A 92 9.42 14.88 4.57
C ILE A 92 8.94 14.69 3.13
N VAL A 93 8.59 15.78 2.43
CA VAL A 93 7.91 15.69 1.13
C VAL A 93 8.89 15.53 -0.04
N THR A 94 10.09 16.13 0.04
CA THR A 94 11.09 16.11 -1.05
C THR A 94 12.26 15.15 -0.82
N SER A 95 12.34 14.51 0.35
CA SER A 95 13.40 13.55 0.71
C SER A 95 12.91 12.53 1.74
N ASN A 96 13.78 11.60 2.14
CA ASN A 96 13.55 10.68 3.25
C ASN A 96 14.38 11.05 4.51
N ASN A 97 14.93 12.27 4.56
CA ASN A 97 15.93 12.67 5.56
C ASN A 97 15.43 12.52 6.99
N HIS A 98 14.17 12.86 7.26
CA HIS A 98 13.59 12.75 8.60
C HIS A 98 13.62 11.31 9.12
N TYR A 99 13.19 10.37 8.28
CA TYR A 99 13.09 8.96 8.64
C TYR A 99 14.47 8.31 8.73
N GLU A 100 15.40 8.67 7.84
CA GLU A 100 16.80 8.23 7.93
C GLU A 100 17.48 8.77 9.20
N ALA A 101 17.16 10.00 9.63
CA ALA A 101 17.67 10.56 10.87
C ALA A 101 17.11 9.83 12.11
N LEU A 102 15.84 9.43 12.08
CA LEU A 102 15.23 8.60 13.13
C LEU A 102 15.92 7.23 13.22
N GLU A 103 16.13 6.58 12.08
CA GLU A 103 16.79 5.27 12.02
C GLU A 103 18.24 5.35 12.47
N ARG A 104 19.02 6.31 11.96
CA ARG A 104 20.42 6.53 12.36
C ARG A 104 20.57 6.86 13.85
N GLY A 105 19.59 7.54 14.43
CA GLY A 105 19.55 7.89 15.85
C GLY A 105 19.16 6.73 16.77
N ASN A 106 18.77 5.56 16.23
CA ASN A 106 18.29 4.41 17.01
C ASN A 106 17.19 4.77 18.02
N PHE A 107 16.28 5.68 17.66
CA PHE A 107 15.20 6.09 18.54
C PHE A 107 14.18 4.97 18.76
N ASP A 108 13.60 4.91 19.96
CA ASP A 108 12.48 4.02 20.28
C ASP A 108 11.21 4.48 19.53
N LEU A 109 10.88 3.79 18.44
CA LEU A 109 9.81 4.17 17.52
C LEU A 109 8.43 4.12 18.18
N ALA A 110 8.27 3.27 19.21
CA ALA A 110 7.04 3.22 20.00
C ALA A 110 6.81 4.56 20.73
N LYS A 111 7.88 5.18 21.23
CA LYS A 111 7.79 6.42 22.01
C LYS A 111 7.78 7.66 21.13
N VAL A 112 8.69 7.71 20.15
CA VAL A 112 8.99 8.95 19.44
C VAL A 112 8.01 9.27 18.32
N LEU A 113 7.30 8.31 17.72
CA LEU A 113 6.40 8.63 16.60
C LEU A 113 5.12 9.34 17.09
N GLU A 114 4.62 10.32 16.33
CA GLU A 114 3.28 10.90 16.43
C GLU A 114 2.59 10.91 15.08
N GLU A 115 1.27 10.84 15.12
CA GLU A 115 0.43 10.99 13.94
C GLU A 115 0.52 12.41 13.39
N SER A 116 0.51 12.51 12.07
CA SER A 116 0.45 13.76 11.31
C SER A 116 -0.41 13.56 10.06
N THR A 117 -0.87 14.65 9.46
CA THR A 117 -1.59 14.60 8.19
C THR A 117 -0.63 14.25 7.05
N GLN A 118 -1.10 13.50 6.06
CA GLN A 118 -0.30 13.23 4.87
C GLN A 118 -0.17 14.51 4.01
N LEU A 119 1.06 14.95 3.80
CA LEU A 119 1.40 16.14 3.02
C LEU A 119 2.06 15.74 1.70
N ILE A 120 1.83 16.52 0.65
CA ILE A 120 2.48 16.38 -0.67
C ILE A 120 3.01 17.73 -1.16
N TYR A 121 3.82 17.67 -2.23
CA TYR A 121 4.46 18.84 -2.81
C TYR A 121 3.43 19.71 -3.54
N LYS A 122 3.53 21.02 -3.33
CA LYS A 122 2.78 22.03 -4.07
C LYS A 122 3.76 22.93 -4.79
N ALA A 123 3.67 22.98 -6.12
CA ALA A 123 4.52 23.84 -6.93
C ALA A 123 4.29 25.31 -6.56
N GLY A 124 5.36 26.10 -6.56
CA GLY A 124 5.29 27.53 -6.31
C GLY A 124 5.62 28.35 -7.55
N ASN A 125 5.16 29.60 -7.55
CA ASN A 125 5.23 30.48 -8.72
C ASN A 125 6.67 30.92 -9.06
N ASN A 126 7.61 30.83 -8.11
CA ASN A 126 8.99 31.33 -8.25
C ASN A 126 10.04 30.20 -8.27
N GLY A 127 9.63 28.95 -8.49
CA GLY A 127 10.52 27.78 -8.46
C GLY A 127 10.73 27.17 -7.07
N GLU A 128 10.39 27.89 -6.00
CA GLU A 128 10.32 27.35 -4.64
C GLU A 128 8.93 26.77 -4.36
N GLY A 129 8.86 25.45 -4.17
CA GLY A 129 7.62 24.77 -3.79
C GLY A 129 7.25 24.97 -2.33
N SER A 130 6.05 24.55 -1.97
CA SER A 130 5.55 24.46 -0.60
C SER A 130 4.93 23.07 -0.38
N VAL A 131 4.28 22.88 0.77
CA VAL A 131 3.54 21.64 1.08
C VAL A 131 2.05 21.93 1.21
N ALA A 132 1.23 20.93 0.90
CA ALA A 132 -0.21 20.97 1.12
C ALA A 132 -0.72 19.58 1.55
N PRO A 133 -1.86 19.49 2.27
CA PRO A 133 -2.49 18.19 2.55
C PRO A 133 -2.75 17.41 1.27
N ASN A 134 -2.54 16.10 1.27
CA ASN A 134 -2.86 15.26 0.13
C ASN A 134 -4.39 15.26 -0.11
N PRO A 135 -4.88 15.75 -1.26
CA PRO A 135 -6.30 15.86 -1.55
C PRO A 135 -6.96 14.50 -1.84
N ASP A 136 -6.17 13.46 -2.11
CA ASP A 136 -6.63 12.09 -2.39
C ASP A 136 -5.76 11.09 -1.61
N ALA A 137 -5.73 11.23 -0.29
CA ALA A 137 -4.93 10.40 0.58
C ALA A 137 -5.55 9.00 0.79
N ALA A 138 -4.72 7.96 0.64
CA ALA A 138 -5.08 6.55 0.79
C ALA A 138 -4.07 5.83 1.70
N GLY A 139 -3.79 6.43 2.86
CA GLY A 139 -2.81 5.96 3.83
C GLY A 139 -1.46 5.67 3.20
N VAL A 140 -0.99 4.44 3.34
CA VAL A 140 0.32 4.04 2.86
C VAL A 140 0.39 3.87 1.33
N LEU A 141 -0.74 3.73 0.63
CA LEU A 141 -0.77 3.67 -0.84
C LEU A 141 -0.38 5.00 -1.51
N THR A 142 -0.53 6.11 -0.79
CA THR A 142 -0.14 7.45 -1.25
C THR A 142 1.01 8.04 -0.43
N SER A 143 1.68 7.19 0.36
CA SER A 143 2.96 7.55 0.97
C SER A 143 4.03 7.81 -0.10
N ARG A 144 5.00 8.65 0.23
CA ARG A 144 6.14 8.97 -0.62
C ARG A 144 6.93 7.70 -0.95
N ALA A 145 7.19 6.82 0.02
CA ALA A 145 7.92 5.58 -0.25
C ALA A 145 7.19 4.65 -1.24
N PHE A 146 5.87 4.47 -1.06
CA PHE A 146 5.10 3.62 -1.95
C PHE A 146 4.99 4.20 -3.37
N LEU A 147 4.68 5.49 -3.51
CA LEU A 147 4.61 6.13 -4.82
C LEU A 147 5.98 6.26 -5.48
N GLN A 148 7.06 6.44 -4.73
CA GLN A 148 8.43 6.36 -5.27
C GLN A 148 8.73 4.98 -5.87
N ALA A 149 8.28 3.91 -5.21
CA ALA A 149 8.50 2.55 -5.69
C ALA A 149 7.59 2.20 -6.89
N HIS A 150 6.35 2.69 -6.88
CA HIS A 150 5.30 2.16 -7.76
C HIS A 150 4.72 3.14 -8.78
N ALA A 151 4.80 4.45 -8.53
CA ALA A 151 4.32 5.48 -9.44
C ALA A 151 5.41 6.04 -10.37
N VAL A 152 6.67 5.60 -10.26
CA VAL A 152 7.72 6.04 -11.21
C VAL A 152 7.52 5.38 -12.58
N ALA A 153 7.48 6.22 -13.62
CA ALA A 153 7.31 5.84 -15.02
C ALA A 153 6.03 5.03 -15.30
N GLY A 154 5.91 4.46 -16.51
CA GLY A 154 4.75 3.67 -16.93
C GLY A 154 3.43 4.43 -16.84
N THR A 155 2.34 3.73 -16.53
CA THR A 155 0.97 4.27 -16.49
C THR A 155 0.22 3.85 -15.21
N ASN A 156 0.93 3.82 -14.08
CA ASN A 156 0.40 3.49 -12.75
C ASN A 156 -0.19 2.06 -12.55
N ARG A 157 -0.07 1.14 -13.52
CA ARG A 157 -0.44 -0.29 -13.34
C ARG A 157 0.32 -0.97 -12.20
N ARG A 158 1.58 -0.57 -11.98
CA ARG A 158 2.43 -1.14 -10.91
C ARG A 158 1.85 -0.84 -9.51
N ILE A 159 1.17 0.29 -9.33
CA ILE A 159 0.49 0.60 -8.07
C ILE A 159 -0.59 -0.44 -7.79
N VAL A 160 -1.42 -0.77 -8.79
CA VAL A 160 -2.48 -1.79 -8.67
C VAL A 160 -1.87 -3.15 -8.34
N GLN A 161 -0.88 -3.59 -9.12
CA GLN A 161 -0.20 -4.87 -8.89
C GLN A 161 0.30 -4.98 -7.46
N TYR A 162 1.07 -3.99 -7.00
CA TYR A 162 1.69 -4.06 -5.67
C TYR A 162 0.67 -3.83 -4.55
N ALA A 163 -0.41 -3.06 -4.76
CA ALA A 163 -1.47 -2.97 -3.78
C ALA A 163 -2.17 -4.34 -3.57
N PHE A 164 -2.43 -5.09 -4.64
CA PHE A 164 -2.97 -6.46 -4.55
C PHE A 164 -1.96 -7.42 -3.92
N LYS A 165 -0.69 -7.38 -4.35
CA LYS A 165 0.36 -8.22 -3.80
C LYS A 165 0.59 -7.97 -2.31
N ILE A 166 0.64 -6.70 -1.91
CA ILE A 166 0.94 -6.28 -0.55
C ILE A 166 -0.26 -6.50 0.37
N PHE A 167 -1.45 -6.04 -0.01
CA PHE A 167 -2.58 -6.00 0.91
C PHE A 167 -3.57 -7.14 0.72
N LEU A 168 -3.52 -7.87 -0.40
CA LEU A 168 -4.40 -9.01 -0.70
C LEU A 168 -3.63 -10.31 -0.98
N CYS A 169 -2.30 -10.30 -0.88
CA CYS A 169 -1.42 -11.46 -1.03
C CYS A 169 -1.59 -12.21 -2.35
N LYS A 170 -1.96 -11.49 -3.40
CA LYS A 170 -2.18 -12.03 -4.75
C LYS A 170 -1.47 -11.16 -5.78
N ASP A 171 -0.50 -11.73 -6.49
CA ASP A 171 0.16 -11.06 -7.62
C ASP A 171 -0.65 -11.23 -8.92
N ILE A 172 -0.22 -10.56 -9.99
CA ILE A 172 -0.96 -10.39 -11.24
C ILE A 172 -1.42 -11.71 -11.88
N GLU A 173 -0.58 -12.75 -11.86
CA GLU A 173 -0.92 -14.07 -12.40
C GLU A 173 -2.09 -14.69 -11.65
N GLY A 174 -2.26 -14.32 -10.38
CA GLY A 174 -3.29 -14.83 -9.51
C GLY A 174 -4.65 -14.15 -9.69
N PHE A 175 -4.70 -12.97 -10.31
CA PHE A 175 -5.95 -12.23 -10.50
C PHE A 175 -6.26 -11.88 -11.96
N ALA A 176 -5.42 -12.30 -12.91
CA ALA A 176 -5.70 -12.22 -14.33
C ALA A 176 -7.02 -12.92 -14.67
N ASP A 177 -7.83 -12.29 -15.52
CA ASP A 177 -9.17 -12.76 -15.87
C ASP A 177 -9.49 -12.45 -17.33
N ALA A 178 -9.39 -13.45 -18.22
CA ALA A 178 -9.67 -13.28 -19.64
C ALA A 178 -11.16 -13.08 -19.97
N SER A 179 -12.07 -13.22 -19.00
CA SER A 179 -13.51 -13.10 -19.24
C SER A 179 -14.04 -11.67 -19.22
N GLN A 180 -13.23 -10.70 -18.76
CA GLN A 180 -13.65 -9.31 -18.64
C GLN A 180 -13.53 -8.57 -19.97
N ALA A 181 -14.43 -7.60 -20.16
CA ALA A 181 -14.38 -6.68 -21.29
C ALA A 181 -13.08 -5.87 -21.29
N ASP A 182 -12.60 -5.53 -22.48
CA ASP A 182 -11.36 -4.78 -22.68
C ASP A 182 -11.57 -3.27 -22.91
N ASN A 183 -12.78 -2.78 -22.67
CA ASN A 183 -13.16 -1.37 -22.76
C ASN A 183 -12.35 -0.44 -21.85
N TRP A 184 -11.73 -0.98 -20.80
CA TRP A 184 -10.83 -0.23 -19.92
C TRP A 184 -9.37 -0.29 -20.35
N VAL A 185 -9.00 -1.15 -21.30
CA VAL A 185 -7.59 -1.31 -21.67
C VAL A 185 -7.09 -0.08 -22.41
N GLY A 186 -6.01 0.49 -21.89
CA GLY A 186 -5.40 1.71 -22.41
C GLY A 186 -4.93 1.59 -23.87
N ARG A 187 -4.78 2.75 -24.51
CA ARG A 187 -4.25 2.89 -25.88
C ARG A 187 -2.81 2.42 -26.04
N ASP A 188 -2.06 2.33 -24.94
CA ASP A 188 -0.65 1.97 -24.90
C ASP A 188 -0.38 0.47 -24.98
N VAL A 189 -1.42 -0.33 -25.24
CA VAL A 189 -1.36 -1.79 -25.29
C VAL A 189 -1.77 -2.24 -26.69
N ASP A 190 -0.86 -2.94 -27.36
CA ASP A 190 -1.08 -3.46 -28.71
C ASP A 190 -2.21 -4.51 -28.72
N ARG A 191 -3.11 -4.40 -29.69
CA ARG A 191 -4.22 -5.35 -29.93
C ARG A 191 -3.88 -6.41 -30.96
N PHE A 192 -2.74 -6.28 -31.64
CA PHE A 192 -2.20 -7.21 -32.62
C PHE A 192 -0.70 -7.40 -32.38
N PRO A 193 -0.26 -7.83 -31.17
CA PRO A 193 1.14 -8.08 -30.90
C PRO A 193 1.71 -9.06 -31.93
N GLY A 194 2.76 -8.63 -32.66
CA GLY A 194 3.34 -9.42 -33.75
C GLY A 194 2.41 -9.62 -34.96
N GLY A 195 1.35 -8.83 -35.10
CA GLY A 195 0.30 -8.97 -36.12
C GLY A 195 -0.82 -9.95 -35.76
N ASP A 196 -0.83 -10.52 -34.54
CA ASP A 196 -1.78 -11.56 -34.14
C ASP A 196 -2.72 -11.10 -33.01
N HIS A 197 -4.02 -10.97 -33.33
CA HIS A 197 -5.03 -10.64 -32.33
C HIS A 197 -5.27 -11.75 -31.31
N ALA A 198 -5.13 -13.02 -31.70
CA ALA A 198 -5.30 -14.14 -30.80
C ALA A 198 -4.26 -14.11 -29.68
N GLN A 199 -3.06 -13.58 -29.96
CA GLN A 199 -2.03 -13.35 -28.95
C GLN A 199 -2.45 -12.27 -27.93
N TYR A 200 -3.09 -11.18 -28.37
CA TYR A 200 -3.64 -10.19 -27.43
C TYR A 200 -4.70 -10.82 -26.51
N VAL A 201 -5.68 -11.53 -27.09
CA VAL A 201 -6.79 -12.14 -26.36
C VAL A 201 -6.32 -13.20 -25.36
N SER A 202 -5.28 -13.97 -25.70
CA SER A 202 -4.81 -15.09 -24.86
C SER A 202 -3.70 -14.73 -23.87
N LYS A 203 -2.95 -13.63 -24.09
CA LYS A 203 -1.76 -13.31 -23.28
C LYS A 203 -1.76 -11.93 -22.65
N CYS A 204 -2.49 -10.97 -23.21
CA CYS A 204 -2.42 -9.57 -22.80
C CYS A 204 -3.71 -9.11 -22.11
N SER A 205 -4.86 -9.38 -22.73
CA SER A 205 -6.16 -8.87 -22.26
C SER A 205 -6.44 -9.30 -20.82
N SER A 206 -6.14 -10.56 -20.46
CA SER A 206 -6.41 -11.12 -19.13
C SER A 206 -5.80 -10.35 -17.97
N CYS A 207 -4.65 -9.72 -18.17
CA CYS A 207 -4.00 -8.91 -17.15
C CYS A 207 -4.42 -7.44 -17.27
N HIS A 208 -4.54 -6.95 -18.50
CA HIS A 208 -4.80 -5.55 -18.76
C HIS A 208 -6.25 -5.13 -18.45
N ASN A 209 -7.24 -5.95 -18.75
CA ASN A 209 -8.64 -5.61 -18.50
C ASN A 209 -8.93 -5.35 -17.01
N VAL A 210 -8.31 -6.11 -16.11
CA VAL A 210 -8.45 -5.97 -14.66
C VAL A 210 -7.54 -4.90 -14.06
N MET A 211 -6.32 -4.74 -14.55
CA MET A 211 -5.42 -3.68 -14.05
C MET A 211 -5.86 -2.31 -14.53
N ASP A 212 -6.28 -2.19 -15.79
CA ASP A 212 -6.55 -0.90 -16.40
C ASP A 212 -7.88 -0.33 -15.93
N SER A 213 -8.82 -1.21 -15.55
CA SER A 213 -10.05 -0.79 -14.88
C SER A 213 -9.80 -0.21 -13.48
N LEU A 214 -8.63 -0.47 -12.89
CA LEU A 214 -8.24 -0.05 -11.55
C LEU A 214 -7.19 1.09 -11.53
N ARG A 215 -6.28 1.13 -12.51
CA ARG A 215 -5.14 2.07 -12.53
C ARG A 215 -5.56 3.54 -12.54
N ASN A 216 -6.76 3.84 -13.03
CA ASN A 216 -7.27 5.21 -13.10
C ASN A 216 -7.51 5.83 -11.73
N ALA A 217 -7.68 5.04 -10.66
CA ALA A 217 -7.68 5.55 -9.28
C ALA A 217 -6.45 6.41 -8.96
N PHE A 218 -5.35 6.21 -9.69
CA PHE A 218 -4.11 6.96 -9.54
C PHE A 218 -3.83 7.91 -10.72
N ALA A 219 -4.80 8.21 -11.58
CA ALA A 219 -4.59 8.97 -12.82
C ALA A 219 -4.11 10.41 -12.58
N LYS A 220 -4.36 10.96 -11.38
CA LYS A 220 -3.92 12.30 -10.95
C LYS A 220 -2.53 12.30 -10.30
N PHE A 221 -1.93 11.13 -10.07
CA PHE A 221 -0.63 10.98 -9.43
C PHE A 221 0.50 10.68 -10.42
N ASP A 222 1.67 11.24 -10.14
CA ASP A 222 2.95 10.78 -10.65
C ASP A 222 4.03 10.89 -9.57
N PHE A 223 5.17 10.24 -9.78
CA PHE A 223 6.35 10.44 -8.95
C PHE A 223 7.56 10.74 -9.83
N ALA A 224 8.11 11.95 -9.70
CA ALA A 224 9.27 12.40 -10.44
C ALA A 224 10.00 13.52 -9.69
N ASN A 225 11.33 13.57 -9.81
CA ASN A 225 12.19 14.55 -9.14
C ASN A 225 12.02 14.53 -7.60
N ASP A 226 11.94 13.32 -7.04
CA ASP A 226 11.87 13.04 -5.60
C ASP A 226 10.63 13.57 -4.87
N VAL A 227 9.58 13.92 -5.61
CA VAL A 227 8.31 14.38 -5.06
C VAL A 227 7.14 13.58 -5.63
N ILE A 228 6.12 13.38 -4.81
CA ILE A 228 4.78 13.05 -5.29
C ILE A 228 4.25 14.28 -6.02
N LYS A 229 3.83 14.11 -7.27
CA LYS A 229 3.17 15.14 -8.05
C LYS A 229 1.69 14.80 -8.16
N TYR A 230 0.84 15.77 -7.86
CA TYR A 230 -0.61 15.67 -8.02
C TYR A 230 -1.11 16.78 -8.94
N THR A 231 -1.98 16.45 -9.91
CA THR A 231 -2.34 17.35 -11.02
C THR A 231 -2.92 18.70 -10.56
N ALA A 232 -3.61 18.74 -9.42
CA ALA A 232 -4.16 19.98 -8.85
C ALA A 232 -3.11 20.89 -8.18
N TYR A 233 -1.95 20.35 -7.80
CA TYR A 233 -0.90 21.07 -7.06
C TYR A 233 0.39 21.28 -7.85
N VAL A 234 0.55 20.55 -8.95
CA VAL A 234 1.68 20.71 -9.86
C VAL A 234 1.12 21.06 -11.25
N PRO A 235 1.29 22.30 -11.72
CA PRO A 235 0.71 22.77 -12.97
C PRO A 235 1.23 21.99 -14.18
N ASN A 236 0.44 22.03 -15.26
CA ASN A 236 0.85 21.45 -16.53
C ASN A 236 2.14 22.10 -17.05
N GLY A 237 3.06 21.31 -17.56
CA GLY A 237 4.26 21.80 -18.21
C GLY A 237 4.85 20.80 -19.20
N ASN A 238 5.96 21.18 -19.82
CA ASN A 238 6.59 20.42 -20.90
C ASN A 238 7.43 19.25 -20.35
N GLY A 239 6.77 18.29 -19.71
CA GLY A 239 7.39 17.10 -19.13
C GLY A 239 7.60 17.15 -17.62
N ASP A 240 8.22 16.09 -17.11
CA ASP A 240 8.49 15.85 -15.70
C ASP A 240 9.96 16.10 -15.35
N ASN A 241 10.58 17.12 -15.97
CA ASN A 241 12.02 17.42 -15.83
C ASN A 241 12.40 18.25 -14.59
N ASN A 242 11.41 18.70 -13.82
CA ASN A 242 11.60 19.43 -12.57
C ASN A 242 10.44 19.16 -11.60
N ARG A 243 10.51 19.68 -10.37
CA ARG A 243 9.48 19.48 -9.33
C ARG A 243 8.21 20.32 -9.54
N ASN A 244 8.33 21.49 -10.16
CA ASN A 244 7.29 22.50 -10.29
C ASN A 244 6.33 22.29 -11.46
N THR A 245 6.60 21.36 -12.38
CA THR A 245 5.70 21.05 -13.50
C THR A 245 5.46 19.56 -13.64
N MET A 246 4.31 19.19 -14.17
CA MET A 246 3.94 17.83 -14.55
C MET A 246 3.36 17.87 -15.96
N ALA A 247 3.71 16.94 -16.84
CA ALA A 247 2.96 16.82 -18.09
C ALA A 247 1.54 16.29 -17.82
N GLN A 248 0.51 16.99 -18.29
CA GLN A 248 -0.89 16.60 -18.13
C GLN A 248 -1.59 16.43 -19.49
N ASN A 249 -2.34 15.33 -19.67
CA ASN A 249 -3.12 15.07 -20.88
C ASN A 249 -4.30 14.12 -20.59
N PRO A 250 -5.55 14.61 -20.58
CA PRO A 250 -5.95 16.03 -20.58
C PRO A 250 -5.49 16.75 -19.31
N ILE A 251 -5.71 18.08 -19.22
CA ILE A 251 -5.49 18.82 -17.97
C ILE A 251 -6.30 18.16 -16.85
N GLY A 252 -5.64 17.92 -15.72
CA GLY A 252 -6.19 17.17 -14.59
C GLY A 252 -5.77 15.70 -14.56
N ILE A 253 -5.17 15.16 -15.62
CA ILE A 253 -4.67 13.77 -15.69
C ILE A 253 -3.18 13.75 -16.01
N ALA A 254 -2.39 12.97 -15.28
CA ALA A 254 -0.98 12.81 -15.56
C ALA A 254 -0.80 12.25 -16.98
N ALA A 255 -0.06 12.94 -17.85
CA ALA A 255 0.02 12.63 -19.28
C ALA A 255 0.53 11.20 -19.54
N LYS A 256 1.31 10.64 -18.61
CA LYS A 256 1.75 9.25 -18.61
C LYS A 256 0.61 8.25 -18.79
N MET A 257 -0.59 8.53 -18.27
CA MET A 257 -1.75 7.64 -18.36
C MET A 257 -2.24 7.44 -19.79
N ASN A 258 -1.91 8.39 -20.67
CA ASN A 258 -2.35 8.48 -22.05
C ASN A 258 -1.17 8.50 -23.06
N ARG A 259 0.04 8.08 -22.65
CA ARG A 259 1.21 7.93 -23.55
C ARG A 259 1.02 6.79 -24.55
N ASN A 260 1.84 6.74 -25.60
CA ASN A 260 1.81 5.73 -26.66
C ASN A 260 0.41 5.58 -27.28
N ASN A 261 -0.24 6.72 -27.52
CA ASN A 261 -1.62 6.78 -28.00
C ASN A 261 -1.79 6.38 -29.47
N ASP A 262 -0.68 6.14 -30.17
CA ASP A 262 -0.58 5.65 -31.54
C ASP A 262 -0.56 4.11 -31.62
N VAL A 263 -0.34 3.41 -30.50
CA VAL A 263 -0.32 1.92 -30.47
C VAL A 263 -1.71 1.35 -30.76
N PHE A 264 -2.74 1.83 -30.07
CA PHE A 264 -4.13 1.50 -30.37
C PHE A 264 -5.04 2.72 -30.08
N PRO A 265 -5.24 3.62 -31.05
CA PRO A 265 -5.93 4.90 -30.85
C PRO A 265 -7.35 4.79 -30.26
N GLU A 266 -8.05 3.69 -30.54
CA GLU A 266 -9.41 3.40 -30.08
C GLU A 266 -9.47 2.85 -28.64
N GLY A 267 -8.32 2.59 -28.00
CA GLY A 267 -8.26 2.17 -26.60
C GLY A 267 -8.70 3.25 -25.61
N LEU A 268 -8.76 2.90 -24.32
CA LEU A 268 -9.23 3.82 -23.28
C LEU A 268 -8.34 5.06 -23.20
N VAL A 269 -8.98 6.23 -23.22
CA VAL A 269 -8.39 7.52 -22.84
C VAL A 269 -8.78 7.82 -21.39
N SER A 270 -7.80 7.90 -20.49
CA SER A 270 -8.04 8.30 -19.10
C SER A 270 -8.38 9.80 -19.06
N SER A 271 -9.62 10.14 -18.69
CA SER A 271 -10.10 11.53 -18.60
C SER A 271 -10.48 11.96 -17.18
N ASN A 272 -10.61 10.99 -16.27
CA ASN A 272 -10.89 11.15 -14.84
C ASN A 272 -10.10 10.10 -14.04
N ASP A 273 -10.36 10.04 -12.74
CA ASP A 273 -9.80 9.07 -11.80
C ASP A 273 -10.79 7.98 -11.38
N ASP A 274 -11.82 7.74 -12.19
CA ASP A 274 -12.80 6.70 -11.93
C ASP A 274 -12.21 5.31 -12.20
N PHE A 275 -12.59 4.34 -11.37
CA PHE A 275 -12.20 2.95 -11.51
C PHE A 275 -13.40 2.02 -11.31
N VAL A 276 -13.30 0.83 -11.88
CA VAL A 276 -14.24 -0.28 -11.65
C VAL A 276 -13.46 -1.55 -11.38
N ASN A 277 -13.90 -2.32 -10.40
CA ASN A 277 -13.25 -3.56 -10.02
C ASN A 277 -13.72 -4.72 -10.91
N TYR A 278 -12.95 -4.99 -11.96
CA TYR A 278 -13.15 -6.16 -12.82
C TYR A 278 -12.55 -7.44 -12.23
N VAL A 279 -11.84 -7.37 -11.10
CA VAL A 279 -11.35 -8.53 -10.36
C VAL A 279 -12.48 -9.17 -9.53
N ASN A 280 -13.72 -9.19 -10.03
CA ASN A 280 -14.94 -9.58 -9.30
C ASN A 280 -15.78 -10.63 -10.04
N SER A 281 -15.16 -11.50 -10.84
CA SER A 281 -15.83 -12.65 -11.45
C SER A 281 -15.21 -13.98 -11.01
N GLY A 282 -15.92 -15.09 -11.26
CA GLY A 282 -15.38 -16.44 -11.14
C GLY A 282 -14.58 -16.71 -9.85
N ALA A 283 -13.38 -17.25 -10.02
CA ALA A 283 -12.46 -17.55 -8.92
C ALA A 283 -11.98 -16.29 -8.18
N ASN A 284 -11.84 -15.15 -8.87
CA ASN A 284 -11.44 -13.88 -8.25
C ASN A 284 -12.48 -13.42 -7.23
N LYS A 285 -13.77 -13.42 -7.60
CA LYS A 285 -14.86 -13.06 -6.68
C LYS A 285 -14.86 -13.93 -5.41
N ALA A 286 -14.67 -15.24 -5.58
CA ALA A 286 -14.63 -16.18 -4.47
C ALA A 286 -13.41 -15.97 -3.57
N TYR A 287 -12.23 -15.74 -4.15
CA TYR A 287 -10.98 -15.54 -3.42
C TYR A 287 -10.96 -14.22 -2.65
N PHE A 288 -11.26 -13.10 -3.32
CA PHE A 288 -11.15 -11.78 -2.71
C PHE A 288 -12.30 -11.47 -1.77
N GLY A 289 -13.51 -11.96 -2.07
CA GLY A 289 -14.69 -11.74 -1.23
C GLY A 289 -14.94 -10.26 -0.98
N TRP A 290 -15.06 -9.48 -2.05
CA TRP A 290 -15.19 -8.03 -2.01
C TRP A 290 -16.36 -7.53 -1.17
N GLY A 291 -16.21 -6.30 -0.66
CA GLY A 291 -17.23 -5.59 0.10
C GLY A 291 -18.24 -4.85 -0.77
N GLN A 292 -18.65 -3.66 -0.31
CA GLN A 292 -19.64 -2.83 -1.01
C GLN A 292 -18.99 -1.96 -2.09
N THR A 293 -17.78 -1.48 -1.83
CA THR A 293 -17.05 -0.63 -2.78
C THR A 293 -16.50 -1.49 -3.92
N MET A 294 -17.14 -1.40 -5.09
CA MET A 294 -16.77 -2.14 -6.30
C MET A 294 -16.36 -1.24 -7.48
N SER A 295 -16.52 0.05 -7.31
CA SER A 295 -16.16 1.14 -8.22
C SER A 295 -16.07 2.41 -7.41
N GLY A 296 -15.36 3.41 -7.93
CA GLY A 296 -15.19 4.66 -7.24
C GLY A 296 -14.27 5.60 -8.01
N SER A 297 -13.82 6.65 -7.34
CA SER A 297 -12.90 7.64 -7.88
C SER A 297 -11.74 7.89 -6.92
N GLY A 298 -10.53 7.94 -7.46
CA GLY A 298 -9.33 8.26 -6.69
C GLY A 298 -8.78 7.12 -5.83
N ALA A 299 -7.61 7.39 -5.24
CA ALA A 299 -6.85 6.44 -4.45
C ALA A 299 -7.56 6.06 -3.14
N ALA A 300 -8.28 7.00 -2.52
CA ALA A 300 -8.97 6.75 -1.25
C ALA A 300 -10.06 5.66 -1.37
N GLU A 301 -10.92 5.75 -2.38
CA GLU A 301 -11.97 4.74 -2.62
C GLU A 301 -11.39 3.42 -3.14
N PHE A 302 -10.29 3.47 -3.90
CA PHE A 302 -9.54 2.26 -4.25
C PHE A 302 -8.99 1.55 -3.00
N GLY A 303 -8.44 2.31 -2.05
CA GLY A 303 -8.01 1.79 -0.76
C GLY A 303 -9.15 1.21 0.06
N ALA A 304 -10.34 1.85 0.03
CA ALA A 304 -11.55 1.35 0.68
C ALA A 304 -11.96 -0.01 0.10
N MET A 305 -12.04 -0.14 -1.24
CA MET A 305 -12.31 -1.39 -1.95
C MET A 305 -11.39 -2.54 -1.48
N LEU A 306 -10.09 -2.29 -1.38
CA LEU A 306 -9.14 -3.29 -0.90
C LEU A 306 -9.42 -3.67 0.56
N SER A 307 -9.59 -2.66 1.42
CA SER A 307 -9.75 -2.83 2.87
C SER A 307 -11.07 -3.51 3.28
N GLU A 308 -12.10 -3.45 2.44
CA GLU A 308 -13.39 -4.11 2.66
C GLU A 308 -13.40 -5.58 2.22
N SER A 309 -12.39 -6.03 1.46
CA SER A 309 -12.32 -7.41 0.98
C SER A 309 -12.03 -8.40 2.12
N LYS A 310 -12.46 -9.66 1.96
CA LYS A 310 -12.05 -10.77 2.85
C LYS A 310 -10.58 -11.14 2.68
N ALA A 311 -9.98 -10.87 1.53
CA ALA A 311 -8.56 -11.11 1.28
C ALA A 311 -7.64 -10.18 2.09
N PHE A 312 -8.08 -8.97 2.45
CA PHE A 312 -7.28 -8.05 3.28
C PHE A 312 -6.89 -8.64 4.65
N PRO A 313 -7.85 -9.04 5.53
CA PRO A 313 -7.50 -9.61 6.83
C PRO A 313 -6.75 -10.94 6.71
N LEU A 314 -7.04 -11.76 5.68
CA LEU A 314 -6.29 -12.99 5.41
C LEU A 314 -4.83 -12.71 5.04
N CYS A 315 -4.59 -11.71 4.19
CA CYS A 315 -3.24 -11.33 3.82
C CYS A 315 -2.46 -10.75 5.00
N MET A 316 -3.11 -9.94 5.85
CA MET A 316 -2.47 -9.46 7.08
C MET A 316 -2.08 -10.62 8.00
N ALA A 317 -2.94 -11.63 8.15
CA ALA A 317 -2.62 -12.83 8.93
C ALA A 317 -1.40 -13.58 8.33
N HIS A 318 -1.36 -13.80 7.02
CA HIS A 318 -0.21 -14.39 6.33
C HIS A 318 1.10 -13.62 6.59
N ARG A 319 1.06 -12.30 6.48
CA ARG A 319 2.25 -11.46 6.65
C ARG A 319 2.72 -11.40 8.10
N VAL A 320 1.78 -11.33 9.05
CA VAL A 320 2.11 -11.42 10.47
C VAL A 320 2.74 -12.78 10.78
N PHE A 321 2.17 -13.87 10.27
CA PHE A 321 2.75 -15.22 10.41
C PHE A 321 4.19 -15.28 9.92
N ARG A 322 4.46 -14.80 8.70
CA ARG A 322 5.82 -14.71 8.18
C ARG A 322 6.73 -13.88 9.08
N SER A 323 6.21 -12.79 9.65
CA SER A 323 6.97 -11.90 10.52
C SER A 323 7.34 -12.54 11.86
N VAL A 324 6.41 -13.22 12.53
CA VAL A 324 6.67 -13.78 13.87
C VAL A 324 7.20 -15.22 13.83
N CYS A 325 6.75 -16.04 12.89
CA CYS A 325 7.17 -17.45 12.76
C CYS A 325 8.39 -17.62 11.86
N LYS A 326 8.84 -16.54 11.18
CA LYS A 326 10.05 -16.48 10.35
C LYS A 326 10.10 -17.50 9.20
N ARG A 327 8.92 -17.97 8.74
CA ARG A 327 8.75 -18.85 7.58
C ARG A 327 7.41 -18.57 6.90
N GLU A 328 7.26 -19.03 5.66
CA GLU A 328 5.96 -19.04 5.02
C GLU A 328 5.04 -20.07 5.68
N PRO A 329 3.72 -19.82 5.73
CA PRO A 329 2.77 -20.84 6.12
C PRO A 329 2.66 -21.91 5.04
N VAL A 330 2.31 -23.12 5.47
CA VAL A 330 2.08 -24.26 4.57
C VAL A 330 0.58 -24.59 4.48
N ILE A 331 0.21 -25.41 3.49
CA ILE A 331 -1.20 -25.63 3.11
C ILE A 331 -2.11 -26.08 4.26
N TYR A 332 -1.61 -26.88 5.21
CA TYR A 332 -2.41 -27.36 6.35
C TYR A 332 -2.59 -26.32 7.47
N GLU A 333 -2.00 -25.13 7.35
CA GLU A 333 -2.13 -24.01 8.30
C GLU A 333 -3.18 -22.99 7.83
N GLU A 334 -3.81 -23.22 6.68
CA GLU A 334 -4.79 -22.32 6.07
C GLU A 334 -6.01 -22.09 6.98
N ASP A 335 -6.49 -23.11 7.68
CA ASP A 335 -7.59 -22.97 8.64
C ASP A 335 -7.24 -22.05 9.82
N MET A 336 -6.00 -22.14 10.33
CA MET A 336 -5.52 -21.26 11.40
C MET A 336 -5.44 -19.82 10.92
N LEU A 337 -4.93 -19.58 9.71
CA LEU A 337 -4.85 -18.23 9.13
C LEU A 337 -6.24 -17.64 8.86
N ASN A 338 -7.17 -18.45 8.36
CA ASN A 338 -8.56 -18.06 8.17
C ASN A 338 -9.23 -17.69 9.50
N ASN A 339 -8.97 -18.45 10.57
CA ASN A 339 -9.48 -18.12 11.89
C ASN A 339 -8.83 -16.86 12.47
N ALA A 340 -7.51 -16.69 12.32
CA ALA A 340 -6.80 -15.47 12.71
C ALA A 340 -7.33 -14.24 11.95
N ALA A 341 -7.66 -14.38 10.67
CA ALA A 341 -8.26 -13.33 9.86
C ALA A 341 -9.69 -12.96 10.35
N LYS A 342 -10.52 -13.96 10.66
CA LYS A 342 -11.86 -13.72 11.26
C LYS A 342 -11.73 -13.01 12.59
N ASP A 343 -10.84 -13.48 13.46
CA ASP A 343 -10.59 -12.87 14.75
C ASP A 343 -10.06 -11.45 14.62
N PHE A 344 -9.19 -11.18 13.65
CA PHE A 344 -8.71 -9.83 13.35
C PHE A 344 -9.85 -8.87 13.00
N VAL A 345 -10.83 -9.32 12.21
CA VAL A 345 -12.04 -8.54 11.91
C VAL A 345 -12.89 -8.33 13.19
N LEU A 346 -13.10 -9.38 13.98
CA LEU A 346 -13.87 -9.30 15.24
C LEU A 346 -13.20 -8.39 16.28
N ASP A 347 -11.87 -8.37 16.30
CA ASP A 347 -11.04 -7.54 17.17
C ASP A 347 -10.90 -6.10 16.64
N GLY A 348 -11.73 -5.69 15.67
CA GLY A 348 -11.77 -4.32 15.15
C GLY A 348 -10.55 -3.95 14.29
N TYR A 349 -9.95 -4.93 13.60
CA TYR A 349 -8.72 -4.79 12.83
C TYR A 349 -7.52 -4.31 13.68
N ASN A 350 -7.44 -4.78 14.94
CA ASN A 350 -6.31 -4.52 15.82
C ASN A 350 -5.07 -5.37 15.43
N LEU A 351 -4.05 -4.73 14.83
CA LEU A 351 -2.85 -5.44 14.34
C LEU A 351 -2.03 -6.07 15.48
N LYS A 352 -1.91 -5.41 16.62
CA LYS A 352 -1.14 -5.91 17.76
C LYS A 352 -1.71 -7.22 18.30
N ARG A 353 -3.05 -7.32 18.38
CA ARG A 353 -3.75 -8.55 18.75
C ARG A 353 -3.57 -9.63 17.69
N LEU A 354 -3.55 -9.29 16.40
CA LEU A 354 -3.21 -10.24 15.34
C LEU A 354 -1.78 -10.78 15.48
N PHE A 355 -0.79 -9.91 15.74
CA PHE A 355 0.59 -10.31 16.08
C PHE A 355 0.63 -11.26 17.27
N GLY A 356 -0.05 -10.91 18.36
CA GLY A 356 -0.10 -11.74 19.56
C GLY A 356 -0.74 -13.11 19.29
N ARG A 357 -1.90 -13.14 18.63
CA ARG A 357 -2.67 -14.35 18.34
C ARG A 357 -1.89 -15.35 17.49
N ILE A 358 -1.18 -14.86 16.48
CA ILE A 358 -0.35 -15.71 15.64
C ILE A 358 0.91 -16.16 16.38
N ALA A 359 1.56 -15.28 17.15
CA ALA A 359 2.77 -15.65 17.89
C ALA A 359 2.54 -16.77 18.92
N ILE A 360 1.32 -16.87 19.47
CA ILE A 360 0.94 -17.93 20.41
C ILE A 360 0.29 -19.15 19.75
N SER A 361 0.14 -19.16 18.42
CA SER A 361 -0.45 -20.30 17.73
C SER A 361 0.48 -21.51 17.79
N ARG A 362 -0.10 -22.72 17.76
CA ARG A 362 0.69 -23.96 17.85
C ARG A 362 1.63 -24.11 16.66
N GLU A 363 1.15 -23.70 15.50
CA GLU A 363 1.84 -23.63 14.21
C GLU A 363 3.10 -22.76 14.30
N CYS A 364 3.00 -21.61 14.98
CA CYS A 364 4.13 -20.71 15.18
C CYS A 364 5.12 -21.22 16.22
N LEU A 365 4.62 -21.79 17.32
CA LEU A 365 5.42 -22.34 18.41
C LEU A 365 6.07 -23.69 18.09
N GLY A 366 5.77 -24.28 16.92
CA GLY A 366 6.31 -25.58 16.51
C GLY A 366 5.77 -26.76 17.34
N GLN A 367 4.61 -26.60 17.98
CA GLN A 367 3.99 -27.66 18.77
C GLN A 367 3.20 -28.59 17.85
N GLN A 368 3.72 -29.80 17.59
CA GLN A 368 3.01 -30.80 16.80
C GLN A 368 1.77 -31.33 17.55
N THR A 369 0.70 -31.57 16.81
CA THR A 369 -0.46 -32.34 17.29
C THR A 369 0.00 -33.74 17.68
N LYS A 370 -0.12 -34.07 18.97
CA LYS A 370 -0.12 -35.47 19.41
C LYS A 370 -1.42 -36.14 19.04
#